data_AF-A0A2A5RWJ2-F1
#
_entry.id   AF-A0A2A5RWJ2-F1
#
_cell.length_a   1.000
_cell.length_b   1.000
_cell.length_c   1.000
_cell.angle_alpha   90.00
_cell.angle_beta   90.00
_cell.angle_gamma   90.00
#
_symmetry.space_group_name_H-M   'P 1'
#
loop_
_entity.id
_entity.type
_entity.pdbx_description
1 polymer ?
#
loop_
_entity_poly.entity_id
_entity_poly.type
_entity_poly.pdbx_seq_one_letter_code
_entity_poly.pdbx_strand_id
1 'polypeptide(L)'
;MIYGNGVDNIELSRIENAVTRNPRFASRVLTDKEFAKYTTLSGSRQIEFLGGRWAAKEAYAKAYGTGIGGGLSFQDMEVLPNALGAPKFIRHPFSDRGMAHVSISHSNLEAVAFVILESRE
;
A
#
# COMPACT_ATOMS: atom_id res chain seq x y z
N MET A 1 -4.19 -11.17 19.58
CA MET A 1 -2.70 -11.14 19.71
C MET A 1 -2.04 -10.59 18.44
N ILE A 2 -0.84 -9.99 18.48
CA ILE A 2 -0.12 -9.58 17.24
C ILE A 2 0.28 -10.82 16.44
N TYR A 3 -0.16 -10.90 15.19
CA TYR A 3 0.20 -11.97 14.24
C TYR A 3 1.55 -11.68 13.58
N GLY A 4 1.77 -10.44 13.15
CA GLY A 4 2.99 -10.04 12.46
C GLY A 4 3.10 -8.55 12.24
N ASN A 5 4.32 -8.09 11.98
CA ASN A 5 4.63 -6.69 11.69
C ASN A 5 5.42 -6.58 10.38
N GLY A 6 5.30 -5.44 9.72
CA GLY A 6 6.05 -5.16 8.50
C GLY A 6 6.29 -3.67 8.30
N VAL A 7 7.43 -3.37 7.69
CA VAL A 7 7.83 -2.03 7.30
C VAL A 7 8.40 -2.05 5.89
N ASP A 8 8.09 -1.03 5.12
CA ASP A 8 8.67 -0.83 3.79
C ASP A 8 8.97 0.65 3.57
N ASN A 9 10.11 0.92 2.93
CA ASN A 9 10.52 2.26 2.51
C ASN A 9 10.87 2.21 1.02
N ILE A 10 10.34 3.16 0.25
CA ILE A 10 10.54 3.24 -1.19
C ILE A 10 10.93 4.66 -1.61
N GLU A 11 11.96 4.77 -2.44
CA GLU A 11 12.31 6.01 -3.14
C GLU A 11 11.22 6.38 -4.16
N LEU A 12 10.69 7.60 -4.08
CA LEU A 12 9.66 8.08 -5.00
C LEU A 12 10.16 8.18 -6.45
N SER A 13 11.46 8.43 -6.63
CA SER A 13 12.11 8.41 -7.95
C SER A 13 12.01 7.05 -8.63
N ARG A 14 12.01 5.93 -7.87
CA ARG A 14 11.82 4.58 -8.43
C ARG A 14 10.40 4.38 -8.92
N ILE A 15 9.41 4.91 -8.19
CA ILE A 15 8.00 4.86 -8.57
C ILE A 15 7.76 5.69 -9.84
N GLU A 16 8.29 6.91 -9.88
CA GLU A 16 8.20 7.78 -11.06
C GLU A 16 8.82 7.13 -12.31
N ASN A 17 10.02 6.56 -12.16
CA ASN A 17 10.69 5.83 -13.23
C ASN A 17 9.87 4.61 -13.69
N ALA A 18 9.24 3.88 -12.77
CA ALA A 18 8.42 2.72 -13.10
C ALA A 18 7.15 3.10 -13.88
N VAL A 19 6.47 4.17 -13.47
CA VAL A 19 5.29 4.71 -14.19
C VAL A 19 5.68 5.21 -15.57
N THR A 20 6.79 5.93 -15.69
CA THR A 20 7.28 6.47 -16.96
C THR A 20 7.63 5.36 -17.94
N ARG A 21 8.28 4.29 -17.48
CA ARG A 21 8.64 3.14 -18.31
C ARG A 21 7.46 2.25 -18.68
N ASN A 22 6.46 2.16 -17.81
CA ASN A 22 5.29 1.31 -18.02
C ASN A 22 4.01 2.02 -17.55
N PRO A 23 3.20 2.54 -18.50
CA PRO A 23 1.94 3.22 -18.18
C PRO A 23 0.93 2.34 -17.41
N ARG A 24 1.06 1.01 -17.48
CA ARG A 24 0.20 0.06 -16.73
C ARG A 24 0.73 -0.24 -15.33
N PHE A 25 1.85 0.35 -14.91
CA PHE A 25 2.43 0.08 -13.59
C PHE A 25 1.47 0.46 -12.46
N ALA A 26 0.91 1.67 -12.52
CA ALA A 26 -0.02 2.16 -11.51
C ALA A 26 -1.26 1.26 -11.39
N SER A 27 -1.86 0.82 -12.50
CA SER A 27 -3.04 -0.07 -12.46
C SER A 27 -2.73 -1.51 -12.04
N ARG A 28 -1.45 -1.93 -12.06
CA ARG A 28 -1.03 -3.22 -11.46
C ARG A 28 -0.92 -3.15 -9.95
N VAL A 29 -0.51 -2.00 -9.42
CA VAL A 29 -0.30 -1.79 -7.97
C VAL A 29 -1.59 -1.36 -7.28
N LEU A 30 -2.38 -0.51 -7.93
CA LEU A 30 -3.60 0.06 -7.39
C LEU A 30 -4.82 -0.75 -7.83
N THR A 31 -5.73 -1.01 -6.90
CA THR A 31 -7.08 -1.50 -7.18
C THR A 31 -7.89 -0.44 -7.92
N ASP A 32 -9.02 -0.81 -8.52
CA ASP A 32 -9.84 0.11 -9.31
C ASP A 32 -10.23 1.39 -8.54
N LYS A 33 -10.58 1.27 -7.26
CA LYS A 33 -10.94 2.44 -6.43
C LYS A 33 -9.73 3.29 -6.08
N GLU A 34 -8.59 2.67 -5.78
CA GLU A 34 -7.34 3.39 -5.54
C GLU A 34 -6.87 4.09 -6.81
N PHE A 35 -7.00 3.44 -7.96
CA PHE A 35 -6.64 3.98 -9.27
C PHE A 35 -7.54 5.16 -9.65
N ALA A 36 -8.86 5.04 -9.42
CA ALA A 36 -9.79 6.15 -9.59
C ALA A 36 -9.41 7.36 -8.72
N LYS A 37 -8.96 7.15 -7.48
CA LYS A 37 -8.43 8.24 -6.64
C LYS A 37 -7.13 8.80 -7.20
N TYR A 38 -6.20 7.94 -7.59
CA TYR A 38 -4.89 8.30 -8.16
C TYR A 38 -5.03 9.18 -9.41
N THR A 39 -6.00 8.91 -10.29
CA THR A 39 -6.25 9.71 -11.50
C THR A 39 -6.80 11.11 -11.20
N THR A 40 -7.32 11.36 -10.00
CA THR A 40 -7.72 12.72 -9.57
C THR A 40 -6.56 13.57 -9.06
N LEU A 41 -5.39 12.97 -8.87
CA LEU A 41 -4.19 13.63 -8.36
C LEU A 41 -3.29 14.05 -9.53
N SER A 42 -2.41 15.02 -9.29
CA SER A 42 -1.46 15.53 -10.28
C SER A 42 -0.10 15.83 -9.64
N GLY A 43 0.95 15.89 -10.46
CA GLY A 43 2.30 16.25 -10.03
C GLY A 43 2.88 15.29 -8.99
N SER A 44 3.67 15.82 -8.05
CA SER A 44 4.32 15.01 -6.99
C SER A 44 3.30 14.20 -6.18
N ARG A 45 2.11 14.77 -5.95
CA ARG A 45 1.08 14.13 -5.14
C ARG A 45 0.58 12.80 -5.71
N GLN A 46 0.58 12.69 -7.04
CA GLN A 46 0.20 11.47 -7.73
C GLN A 46 1.25 10.36 -7.49
N ILE A 47 2.54 10.70 -7.54
CA ILE A 47 3.65 9.77 -7.27
C ILE A 47 3.72 9.40 -5.79
N GLU A 48 3.58 10.37 -4.89
CA GLU A 48 3.51 10.14 -3.43
C GLU A 48 2.37 9.18 -3.06
N PHE A 49 1.21 9.34 -3.68
CA PHE A 49 0.07 8.45 -3.45
C PHE A 49 0.39 7.01 -3.86
N LEU A 50 0.90 6.81 -5.09
CA LEU A 50 1.27 5.49 -5.57
C LEU A 50 2.41 4.87 -4.75
N GLY A 51 3.43 5.65 -4.41
CA GLY A 51 4.55 5.19 -3.58
C GLY A 51 4.10 4.80 -2.17
N GLY A 52 3.22 5.58 -1.55
CA GLY A 52 2.63 5.22 -0.26
C GLY A 52 1.81 3.93 -0.32
N ARG A 53 1.09 3.66 -1.42
CA ARG A 53 0.34 2.41 -1.61
C ARG A 53 1.24 1.22 -1.89
N TRP A 54 2.30 1.42 -2.65
CA TRP A 54 3.35 0.42 -2.84
C TRP A 54 3.92 0.01 -1.48
N ALA A 55 4.43 0.98 -0.71
CA ALA A 55 5.04 0.74 0.60
C ALA A 55 4.05 0.06 1.56
N ALA A 56 2.80 0.51 1.62
CA ALA A 56 1.79 -0.10 2.48
C ALA A 56 1.54 -1.58 2.15
N LYS A 57 1.43 -1.91 0.86
CA LYS A 57 1.14 -3.28 0.42
C LYS A 57 2.36 -4.21 0.56
N GLU A 58 3.57 -3.71 0.34
CA GLU A 58 4.80 -4.44 0.65
C GLU A 58 4.99 -4.67 2.15
N ALA A 59 4.74 -3.64 2.98
CA ALA A 59 4.77 -3.76 4.44
C ALA A 59 3.73 -4.78 4.93
N TYR A 60 2.53 -4.79 4.35
CA TYR A 60 1.54 -5.83 4.63
C TYR A 60 2.04 -7.22 4.25
N ALA A 61 2.61 -7.39 3.05
CA ALA A 61 3.10 -8.68 2.59
C ALA A 61 4.19 -9.26 3.49
N LYS A 62 5.05 -8.40 4.04
CA LYS A 62 6.05 -8.75 5.07
C LYS A 62 5.38 -9.17 6.38
N ALA A 63 4.42 -8.40 6.87
CA ALA A 63 3.67 -8.73 8.08
C ALA A 63 2.87 -10.04 7.94
N TYR A 64 2.40 -10.35 6.73
CA TYR A 64 1.66 -11.56 6.41
C TYR A 64 2.55 -12.80 6.26
N GLY A 65 3.83 -12.61 5.92
CA GLY A 65 4.83 -13.66 5.81
C GLY A 65 4.94 -14.33 4.44
N THR A 66 4.28 -13.81 3.40
CA THR A 66 4.28 -14.40 2.05
C THR A 66 5.18 -13.68 1.05
N GLY A 67 5.43 -12.38 1.28
CA GLY A 67 5.94 -11.49 0.23
C GLY A 67 4.92 -11.26 -0.90
N ILE A 68 5.21 -10.31 -1.79
CA ILE A 68 4.43 -10.09 -3.02
C ILE A 68 4.86 -11.12 -4.09
N GLY A 69 3.90 -11.70 -4.81
CA GLY A 69 4.13 -12.71 -5.85
C GLY A 69 4.19 -14.15 -5.33
N GLY A 70 4.41 -14.36 -4.02
CA GLY A 70 4.34 -15.67 -3.35
C GLY A 70 2.91 -16.15 -3.05
N GLY A 71 1.95 -15.87 -3.94
CA GLY A 71 0.52 -16.11 -3.71
C GLY A 71 -0.27 -14.92 -3.14
N LEU A 72 0.39 -13.75 -3.01
CA LEU A 72 -0.23 -12.48 -2.65
C LEU A 72 0.03 -11.44 -3.74
N SER A 73 -1.02 -10.83 -4.27
CA SER A 73 -0.99 -9.76 -5.26
C SER A 73 -1.26 -8.41 -4.61
N PHE A 74 -0.72 -7.34 -5.20
CA PHE A 74 -1.11 -5.96 -4.86
C PHE A 74 -2.64 -5.74 -4.98
N GLN A 75 -3.29 -6.46 -5.89
CA GLN A 75 -4.73 -6.35 -6.14
C GLN A 75 -5.58 -6.97 -5.02
N ASP A 76 -5.02 -7.86 -4.21
CA ASP A 76 -5.74 -8.48 -3.09
C ASP A 76 -5.94 -7.52 -1.92
N MET A 77 -5.23 -6.39 -1.94
CA MET A 77 -5.21 -5.38 -0.89
C MET A 77 -5.70 -4.04 -1.41
N GLU A 78 -6.60 -3.40 -0.68
CA GLU A 78 -7.14 -2.07 -1.00
C GLU A 78 -6.95 -1.14 0.21
N VAL A 79 -6.23 -0.04 0.02
CA VAL A 79 -5.96 0.98 1.05
C VAL A 79 -6.60 2.30 0.65
N LEU A 80 -7.62 2.71 1.39
CA LEU A 80 -8.28 4.01 1.18
C LEU A 80 -8.28 4.82 2.49
N PRO A 81 -8.33 6.16 2.40
CA PRO A 81 -8.50 6.99 3.58
C PRO A 81 -9.87 6.71 4.22
N ASN A 82 -9.93 6.72 5.55
CA ASN A 82 -11.17 6.76 6.29
C ASN A 82 -11.81 8.18 6.24
N ALA A 83 -12.92 8.39 6.94
CA ALA A 83 -13.63 9.67 6.98
C ALA A 83 -12.77 10.86 7.49
N LEU A 84 -11.72 10.58 8.27
CA LEU A 84 -10.79 11.58 8.80
C LEU A 84 -9.49 11.68 7.98
N GLY A 85 -9.38 10.94 6.87
CA GLY A 85 -8.21 10.96 5.99
C GLY A 85 -7.11 9.96 6.34
N ALA A 86 -7.19 9.25 7.47
CA ALA A 86 -6.17 8.27 7.85
C ALA A 86 -6.25 7.01 6.97
N PRO A 87 -5.10 6.45 6.52
CA PRO A 87 -5.09 5.27 5.66
C PRO A 87 -5.65 4.05 6.39
N LYS A 88 -6.42 3.22 5.68
CA LYS A 88 -6.96 1.96 6.21
C LYS A 88 -6.98 0.89 5.13
N PHE A 89 -6.58 -0.32 5.48
CA PHE A 89 -6.87 -1.50 4.67
C PHE A 89 -8.38 -1.79 4.75
N ILE A 90 -9.09 -1.58 3.64
CA ILE A 90 -10.53 -1.87 3.54
C ILE A 90 -10.80 -3.24 2.92
N ARG A 91 -9.81 -3.81 2.22
CA ARG A 91 -9.79 -5.20 1.76
C ARG A 91 -8.38 -5.74 1.93
N HIS A 92 -8.25 -6.94 2.50
CA HIS A 92 -6.98 -7.66 2.60
C HIS A 92 -7.21 -9.14 2.98
N PRO A 93 -6.32 -10.09 2.64
CA PRO A 93 -6.53 -11.52 2.86
C PRO A 93 -6.57 -12.00 4.33
N PHE A 94 -6.12 -11.18 5.28
CA PHE A 94 -6.15 -11.50 6.72
C PHE A 94 -7.45 -11.08 7.40
N SER A 95 -8.45 -10.57 6.66
CA SER A 95 -9.68 -9.98 7.23
C SER A 95 -10.53 -10.95 8.06
N ASP A 96 -10.46 -12.25 7.74
CA ASP A 96 -11.25 -13.28 8.44
C ASP A 96 -10.61 -13.69 9.77
N ARG A 97 -9.30 -13.47 9.90
CA ARG A 97 -8.51 -13.81 11.10
C ARG A 97 -8.27 -12.61 12.00
N GLY A 98 -8.36 -11.40 11.46
CA GLY A 98 -7.90 -10.22 12.17
C GLY A 98 -8.14 -8.90 11.46
N MET A 99 -7.35 -7.91 11.84
CA MET A 99 -7.33 -6.60 11.21
C MET A 99 -5.89 -6.17 10.87
N ALA A 100 -5.78 -5.32 9.86
CA ALA A 100 -4.51 -4.73 9.43
C ALA A 100 -4.49 -3.23 9.76
N HIS A 101 -3.64 -2.86 10.71
CA HIS A 101 -3.35 -1.48 11.05
C HIS A 101 -2.26 -0.95 10.12
N VAL A 102 -2.41 0.29 9.64
CA VAL A 102 -1.44 0.90 8.72
C VAL A 102 -1.19 2.35 9.07
N SER A 103 0.08 2.75 8.97
CA SER A 103 0.51 4.14 8.99
C SER A 103 1.43 4.40 7.80
N ILE A 104 1.25 5.54 7.15
CA ILE A 104 2.03 5.94 5.97
C ILE A 104 2.60 7.34 6.23
N SER A 105 3.89 7.50 6.00
CA SER A 105 4.57 8.80 5.97
C SER A 105 5.30 8.96 4.65
N HIS A 106 5.51 10.20 4.21
CA HIS A 106 6.28 10.50 3.01
C HIS A 106 6.99 11.84 3.17
N SER A 107 8.12 11.95 2.49
CA SER A 107 8.80 13.20 2.18
C SER A 107 8.73 13.45 0.67
N ASN A 108 9.47 14.44 0.18
CA ASN A 108 9.69 14.63 -1.25
C ASN A 108 10.60 13.55 -1.88
N LEU A 109 11.26 12.71 -1.09
CA LEU A 109 12.21 11.70 -1.58
C LEU A 109 11.68 10.28 -1.44
N GLU A 110 11.01 9.99 -0.32
CA GLU A 110 10.69 8.63 0.08
C GLU A 110 9.26 8.53 0.62
N ALA A 111 8.68 7.33 0.48
CA ALA A 111 7.46 6.94 1.18
C ALA A 111 7.72 5.70 2.03
N VAL A 112 7.29 5.76 3.28
CA VAL A 112 7.43 4.67 4.26
C VAL A 112 6.06 4.26 4.78
N ALA A 113 5.87 2.96 4.97
CA ALA A 113 4.67 2.42 5.60
C ALA A 113 5.00 1.39 6.67
N PHE A 114 4.19 1.40 7.72
CA PHE A 114 4.22 0.43 8.82
C PHE A 114 2.88 -0.31 8.84
N VAL A 115 2.93 -1.63 9.00
CA VAL A 115 1.76 -2.49 9.11
C VAL A 115 1.87 -3.40 10.32
N ILE A 116 0.78 -3.52 11.07
CA ILE A 116 0.61 -4.52 12.13
C ILE A 116 -0.63 -5.34 11.78
N LEU A 117 -0.47 -6.66 11.73
CA LEU A 117 -1.59 -7.61 11.67
C LEU A 117 -1.92 -8.06 13.09
N GLU A 118 -3.14 -7.79 13.51
CA GLU A 118 -3.66 -8.14 14.83
C GLU A 118 -4.75 -9.20 14.68
N SER A 119 -4.52 -10.37 15.29
CA SER A 119 -5.49 -11.46 15.36
C SER A 119 -6.65 -11.12 16.31
N ARG A 120 -7.86 -11.54 15.94
CA ARG A 120 -9.06 -11.45 16.80
C ARG A 120 -9.09 -12.47 17.93
N GLU A 121 -8.24 -13.49 17.83
CA GLU A 121 -7.97 -14.46 18.90
C GLU A 121 -6.90 -13.94 19.88
#